data_AF-A0A6I3LP13-F1
#
_entry.id   AF-A0A6I3LP13-F1
#
_cell.length_a   1.000
_cell.length_b   1.000
_cell.length_c   1.000
_cell.angle_alpha   90.00
_cell.angle_beta   90.00
_cell.angle_gamma   90.00
#
_symmetry.space_group_name_H-M   'P 1'
#
loop_
_entity.id
_entity.type
_entity.pdbx_description
1 polymer ?
#
loop_
_entity_poly.entity_id
_entity_poly.type
_entity_poly.pdbx_seq_one_letter_code
_entity_poly.pdbx_strand_id
1 'polypeptide(L)' 'MYIALLRYKKPTIALFYNDMDHGGGFDAPKQTIDLVHRVNDWFDYFLKDKHDRKWIEEGIKKPYSWNQLDDF' A
#
# COMPACT_ATOMS: atom_id res chain seq x y z
N MET A 1 -5.32 0.22 -13.18
CA MET A 1 -3.87 0.50 -13.26
C MET A 1 -3.03 -0.65 -12.68
N TYR A 2 -3.29 -1.09 -11.44
CA TYR A 2 -2.54 -2.17 -10.78
C TYR A 2 -2.35 -3.46 -11.61
N ILE A 3 -3.43 -4.01 -12.18
CA ILE A 3 -3.37 -5.24 -13.00
C ILE A 3 -2.44 -5.11 -14.22
N ALA A 4 -2.36 -3.91 -14.83
CA ALA A 4 -1.44 -3.68 -15.93
C ALA A 4 0.02 -3.70 -15.46
N LEU A 5 0.31 -3.07 -14.31
CA LEU A 5 1.66 -3.07 -13.71
C LEU A 5 2.12 -4.49 -13.36
N LEU A 6 1.21 -5.32 -12.83
CA LEU A 6 1.47 -6.74 -12.60
C LEU A 6 1.76 -7.48 -13.92
N ARG A 7 0.96 -7.27 -14.97
CA ARG A 7 1.18 -7.88 -16.30
C ARG A 7 2.56 -7.53 -16.87
N TYR A 8 3.01 -6.30 -16.68
CA TYR A 8 4.32 -5.82 -17.11
C TYR A 8 5.46 -6.12 -16.12
N LYS A 9 5.19 -6.90 -15.06
CA LYS A 9 6.16 -7.28 -14.03
C LYS A 9 6.85 -6.06 -13.39
N LYS A 10 6.13 -4.95 -13.25
CA LYS A 10 6.62 -3.80 -12.52
C LYS A 10 6.36 -4.03 -11.04
N PRO A 11 7.38 -3.94 -10.16
CA PRO A 11 7.15 -4.03 -8.72
C PRO A 11 6.16 -2.93 -8.31
N THR A 12 5.06 -3.32 -7.67
CA THR A 12 3.96 -2.41 -7.38
C THR A 12 3.21 -2.90 -6.16
N ILE A 13 2.84 -1.97 -5.29
CA ILE A 13 1.96 -2.20 -4.16
C ILE A 13 0.66 -1.45 -4.42
N ALA A 14 -0.48 -2.09 -4.14
CA ALA A 14 -1.78 -1.44 -4.12
C ALA A 14 -2.37 -1.57 -2.72
N LEU A 15 -2.98 -0.49 -2.23
CA LEU A 15 -3.68 -0.45 -0.95
C LEU A 15 -5.19 -0.48 -1.25
N PHE A 16 -5.89 -1.45 -0.69
CA PHE A 16 -7.35 -1.58 -0.78
C PHE A 16 -7.94 -1.45 0.62
N TYR A 17 -8.92 -0.58 0.78
CA TYR A 17 -9.60 -0.33 2.04
C TYR A 17 -11.09 -0.62 1.85
N ASN A 18 -11.66 -1.48 2.68
CA ASN A 18 -13.06 -1.92 2.53
C ASN A 18 -14.08 -0.81 2.82
N ASP A 19 -13.80 0.00 3.84
CA ASP A 19 -14.72 1.02 4.32
C ASP A 19 -14.19 2.42 4.04
N MET A 20 -13.68 2.68 2.83
CA MET A 20 -13.20 4.00 2.42
C MET A 20 -13.91 4.43 1.14
N ASP A 21 -14.54 5.60 1.17
CA ASP A 21 -15.13 6.21 -0.02
C ASP A 21 -14.07 6.91 -0.90
N HIS A 22 -14.49 7.49 -2.02
CA HIS A 22 -13.55 8.18 -2.92
C HIS A 22 -12.84 9.38 -2.26
N GLY A 23 -13.45 10.00 -1.25
CA GLY A 23 -12.92 11.17 -0.57
C GLY A 23 -12.05 10.85 0.65
N GLY A 24 -12.00 9.59 1.10
CA GLY A 24 -11.41 9.24 2.40
C GLY A 24 -12.15 9.91 3.57
N GLY A 25 -13.47 10.10 3.42
CA GLY A 25 -14.32 10.95 4.26
C GLY A 25 -14.39 10.56 5.74
N PHE A 26 -15.14 11.37 6.51
CA PHE A 26 -15.28 11.27 7.97
C PHE A 26 -15.76 9.91 8.48
N ASP A 27 -16.34 9.08 7.62
CA ASP A 27 -16.88 7.75 7.96
C ASP A 27 -15.77 6.69 8.10
N ALA A 28 -14.54 6.99 7.63
CA ALA A 28 -13.42 6.04 7.54
C ALA A 28 -12.12 6.51 8.24
N PRO A 29 -12.17 7.10 9.45
CA PRO A 29 -11.03 7.81 10.03
C PRO A 29 -9.81 6.91 10.24
N LYS A 30 -10.01 5.62 10.53
CA LYS A 30 -8.92 4.66 10.74
C LYS A 30 -8.16 4.38 9.43
N GLN A 31 -8.88 4.15 8.34
CA GLN A 31 -8.33 3.86 7.02
C GLN A 31 -7.62 5.10 6.48
N THR A 32 -8.20 6.29 6.67
CA THR A 32 -7.57 7.55 6.27
C THR A 32 -6.26 7.81 7.03
N ILE A 33 -6.23 7.54 8.34
CA ILE A 33 -5.00 7.64 9.13
C ILE A 33 -3.96 6.61 8.67
N ASP A 34 -4.35 5.36 8.43
CA ASP A 34 -3.43 4.34 7.90
C ASP A 34 -2.88 4.78 6.54
N LEU A 35 -3.71 5.25 5.62
CA LEU A 35 -3.27 5.74 4.31
C LEU A 35 -2.24 6.86 4.44
N VAL A 36 -2.47 7.83 5.34
CA VAL A 36 -1.49 8.90 5.63
C VAL A 36 -0.17 8.31 6.12
N HIS A 37 -0.19 7.34 7.02
CA HIS A 37 1.03 6.66 7.47
C HIS A 37 1.71 5.87 6.35
N ARG A 38 0.97 5.14 5.50
CA ARG A 38 1.53 4.39 4.37
C ARG A 38 2.20 5.29 3.35
N VAL A 39 1.63 6.46 3.07
CA VAL A 39 2.22 7.46 2.17
C VAL A 39 3.49 8.04 2.77
N ASN A 40 3.50 8.36 4.06
CA ASN A 40 4.70 8.85 4.75
C ASN A 40 5.81 7.79 4.79
N ASP A 41 5.47 6.54 5.07
CA ASP A 41 6.39 5.40 5.02
C ASP A 41 6.98 5.22 3.62
N TRP A 42 6.16 5.38 2.57
CA TRP A 42 6.62 5.31 1.20
C TRP A 42 7.64 6.42 0.90
N PHE A 43 7.35 7.66 1.32
CA PHE A 43 8.31 8.77 1.15
C PHE A 43 9.59 8.54 1.94
N ASP A 44 9.49 8.09 3.19
CA ASP A 44 10.64 7.78 4.02
C ASP A 44 11.51 6.68 3.38
N TYR A 45 10.90 5.64 2.81
CA TYR A 45 11.60 4.52 2.19
C TYR A 45 12.29 4.88 0.88
N PHE A 46 11.60 5.62 -0.01
CA PHE A 46 12.11 5.87 -1.36
C PHE A 46 12.85 7.20 -1.52
N LEU A 47 12.60 8.19 -0.65
CA LEU A 47 13.16 9.53 -0.78
C LEU A 47 14.09 9.95 0.36
N LYS A 48 14.12 9.21 1.47
CA LYS A 48 14.92 9.57 2.67
C LYS A 48 15.83 8.45 3.15
N ASP A 49 16.08 7.43 2.33
CA ASP A 49 16.95 6.28 2.62
C ASP A 49 16.60 5.51 3.91
N LYS A 50 15.35 5.60 4.37
CA LYS A 50 14.87 4.85 5.55
C LYS A 50 14.24 3.53 5.13
N HIS A 51 15.08 2.50 4.98
CA HIS A 51 14.63 1.20 4.47
C HIS A 51 14.06 0.26 5.54
N ASP A 52 13.67 0.77 6.71
CA ASP A 52 13.18 -0.01 7.86
C ASP A 52 11.67 -0.38 7.78
N ARG A 53 11.03 -0.15 6.64
CA ARG A 53 9.60 -0.44 6.40
C ARG A 53 9.41 -1.83 5.78
N LYS A 54 9.28 -2.85 6.65
CA LYS A 54 9.12 -4.26 6.25
C LYS A 54 7.99 -4.51 5.24
N TRP A 55 6.86 -3.84 5.40
CA TRP A 55 5.70 -4.03 4.50
C TRP A 55 5.98 -3.58 3.06
N ILE A 56 6.84 -2.56 2.87
CA ILE A 56 7.26 -2.11 1.54
C ILE A 56 8.20 -3.14 0.92
N GLU A 57 9.18 -3.64 1.69
CA GLU A 57 10.07 -4.69 1.22
C GLU A 57 9.31 -5.95 0.81
N GLU A 58 8.38 -6.40 1.65
CA GLU A 58 7.55 -7.58 1.41
C GLU A 58 6.66 -7.39 0.19
N GLY A 59 6.02 -6.22 0.06
CA GLY A 59 5.14 -5.89 -1.06
C GLY A 59 5.86 -5.80 -2.41
N ILE A 60 7.14 -5.37 -2.42
CA ILE A 60 7.96 -5.31 -3.64
C ILE A 60 8.56 -6.69 -3.98
N LYS A 61 9.02 -7.45 -2.97
CA LYS A 61 9.67 -8.76 -3.16
C LYS A 61 8.67 -9.85 -3.55
N LYS A 62 7.41 -9.75 -3.12
CA LYS A 62 6.35 -10.73 -3.39
C LYS A 62 5.14 -10.12 -4.10
N PRO A 63 5.27 -9.67 -5.36
CA PRO A 63 4.17 -9.01 -6.09
C PRO A 63 3.01 -9.95 -6.47
N TYR A 64 3.10 -11.26 -6.19
CA TYR A 64 2.14 -12.29 -6.61
C TYR A 64 1.56 -13.12 -5.48
N SER A 65 1.92 -12.88 -4.21
CA SER A 65 1.24 -13.54 -3.11
C SER A 65 0.06 -12.68 -2.70
N TRP A 66 -1.16 -13.18 -2.93
CA TRP A 66 -2.29 -12.89 -2.04
C TRP A 66 -1.75 -13.01 -0.62
N ASN A 67 -1.66 -11.88 0.08
CA ASN A 67 -1.18 -11.86 1.45
C ASN A 67 -2.39 -12.01 2.36
N GLN A 68 -2.19 -12.56 3.55
CA GLN A 68 -3.21 -12.71 4.59
C GLN A 68 -3.82 -11.38 5.09
N LEU A 69 -3.38 -10.25 4.53
CA LEU A 69 -3.94 -8.91 4.71
C LEU A 69 -4.95 -8.54 3.62
N ASP A 70 -5.21 -9.42 2.66
CA ASP A 70 -6.20 -9.22 1.58
C ASP A 70 -7.56 -9.88 1.92
N ASP A 71 -7.65 -10.57 3.06
CA ASP A 71 -8.92 -10.99 3.67
C ASP A 71 -9.40 -9.86 4.59
N PHE A 72 -10.19 -8.94 4.03
CA PHE A 72 -11.02 -8.00 4.79
C PHE A 72 -12.46 -8.14 4.34
#